data_AF-A0A2S1FUY1-F1
#
_entry.id   AF-A0A2S1FUY1-F1
#
_cell.length_a   1.000
_cell.length_b   1.000
_cell.length_c   1.000
_cell.angle_alpha   90.00
_cell.angle_beta   90.00
_cell.angle_gamma   90.00
#
_symmetry.space_group_name_H-M   'P 1'
#
loop_
_entity.id
_entity.type
_entity.pdbx_description
1 polymer ?
#
loop_
_entity_poly.entity_id
_entity_poly.type
_entity_poly.pdbx_seq_one_letter_code
_entity_poly.pdbx_strand_id
1 'polypeptide(L)'
;MLDATGAYHREMVRQMGQAHDHVITPMMQLQDPEKTRVIIVTLAETTPVLEAAGLQQDLRRAGIEPWAWVINNSLAAAKPSSPFLVTRARRELPLIDDVAGHYAQRIALTPLLKDDPVGVDLLAEMAG
;
A
#
# COMPACT_ATOMS: atom_id res chain seq x y z
N MET A 1 -12.20 -8.94 -5.27
CA MET A 1 -13.10 -7.84 -4.84
C MET A 1 -13.15 -6.67 -5.82
N LEU A 2 -12.03 -6.26 -6.44
CA LEU A 2 -12.04 -5.24 -7.51
C LEU A 2 -12.92 -5.62 -8.71
N ASP A 3 -13.06 -6.92 -9.01
CA ASP A 3 -13.90 -7.40 -10.12
C ASP A 3 -15.38 -7.10 -9.96
N ALA A 4 -15.93 -7.17 -8.74
CA ALA A 4 -17.36 -6.94 -8.50
C ALA A 4 -17.71 -5.46 -8.67
N THR A 5 -16.89 -4.56 -8.11
CA THR A 5 -17.05 -3.10 -8.26
C THR A 5 -16.84 -2.68 -9.71
N GLY A 6 -15.86 -3.28 -10.41
CA GLY A 6 -15.63 -3.04 -11.83
C GLY A 6 -16.76 -3.53 -12.74
N ALA A 7 -17.32 -4.71 -12.46
CA ALA A 7 -18.45 -5.25 -13.22
C ALA A 7 -19.72 -4.38 -13.08
N TYR A 8 -20.04 -3.97 -11.84
CA TYR A 8 -21.14 -3.04 -11.59
C TYR A 8 -20.91 -1.70 -12.30
N HIS A 9 -19.69 -1.14 -12.21
CA HIS A 9 -19.36 0.09 -12.89
C HIS A 9 -19.54 0.00 -14.41
N ARG A 10 -19.06 -1.09 -15.06
CA ARG A 10 -19.25 -1.31 -16.50
C ARG A 10 -20.73 -1.43 -16.87
N GLU A 11 -21.51 -2.14 -16.07
CA GLU A 11 -22.96 -2.29 -16.32
C GLU A 11 -23.69 -0.95 -16.23
N MET A 12 -23.39 -0.17 -15.18
CA MET A 12 -23.95 1.15 -14.98
C MET A 12 -23.58 2.09 -16.13
N VAL A 13 -22.31 2.15 -16.52
CA VAL A 13 -21.85 2.94 -17.68
C VAL A 13 -22.54 2.50 -18.98
N ARG A 14 -22.76 1.20 -19.18
CA ARG A 14 -23.47 0.67 -20.34
C ARG A 14 -24.95 1.10 -20.38
N GLN A 15 -25.64 1.06 -19.25
CA GLN A 15 -27.05 1.47 -19.15
C GLN A 15 -27.24 3.00 -19.30
N MET A 16 -26.21 3.78 -18.98
CA MET A 16 -26.24 5.27 -19.01
C MET A 16 -26.11 5.91 -20.38
N GLY A 17 -25.79 5.17 -21.44
CA GLY A 17 -25.75 5.72 -22.81
C GLY A 17 -27.06 6.38 -23.27
N GLN A 18 -28.14 6.29 -22.47
CA GLN A 18 -29.46 6.88 -22.73
C GLN A 18 -30.02 7.82 -21.63
N ALA A 19 -29.36 8.03 -20.49
CA ALA A 19 -29.90 8.87 -19.40
C ALA A 19 -28.83 9.81 -18.82
N HIS A 20 -29.10 11.12 -18.86
CA HIS A 20 -28.15 12.21 -18.60
C HIS A 20 -27.97 12.62 -17.12
N ASP A 21 -28.36 11.78 -16.15
CA ASP A 21 -28.19 12.13 -14.73
C ASP A 21 -26.82 11.71 -14.17
N HIS A 22 -26.25 12.59 -13.34
CA HIS A 22 -24.95 12.47 -12.67
C HIS A 22 -24.90 11.28 -11.72
N VAL A 23 -24.62 10.08 -12.24
CA VAL A 23 -24.40 8.91 -11.39
C VAL A 23 -22.91 8.79 -11.06
N ILE A 24 -22.62 8.84 -9.77
CA ILE A 24 -21.29 8.55 -9.22
C ILE A 24 -21.28 7.09 -8.77
N THR A 25 -20.38 6.28 -9.34
CA THR A 25 -20.14 4.92 -8.85
C THR A 25 -19.02 4.90 -7.80
N PRO A 26 -18.99 3.90 -6.89
CA PRO A 26 -17.85 3.73 -5.99
C PRO A 26 -16.51 3.58 -6.73
N MET A 27 -16.51 3.00 -7.93
CA MET A 27 -15.29 2.89 -8.74
C MET A 27 -14.75 4.25 -9.16
N MET A 28 -15.63 5.18 -9.56
CA MET A 28 -15.23 6.55 -9.90
C MET A 28 -14.63 7.27 -8.70
N GLN A 29 -15.12 7.00 -7.48
CA GLN A 29 -14.53 7.57 -6.26
C GLN A 29 -13.15 6.98 -5.95
N LEU A 30 -12.96 5.67 -6.15
CA LEU A 30 -11.67 5.01 -5.94
C LEU A 30 -10.61 5.46 -6.97
N GLN A 31 -11.03 5.76 -8.19
CA GLN A 31 -10.17 6.27 -9.26
C GLN A 31 -9.84 7.76 -9.13
N ASP A 32 -10.59 8.52 -8.31
CA ASP A 32 -10.39 9.96 -8.10
C ASP A 32 -9.31 10.21 -7.02
N PRO A 33 -8.08 10.65 -7.40
CA PRO A 33 -6.97 10.82 -6.46
C PRO A 33 -7.17 11.99 -5.48
N GLU A 34 -8.09 12.92 -5.76
CA GLU A 34 -8.43 14.01 -4.84
C GLU A 34 -9.36 13.54 -3.71
N LYS A 35 -10.04 12.40 -3.91
CA LYS A 35 -10.99 11.84 -2.93
C LYS A 35 -10.48 10.58 -2.25
N THR A 36 -9.69 9.78 -2.96
CA THR A 36 -9.18 8.50 -2.44
C THR A 36 -7.67 8.45 -2.52
N ARG A 37 -7.04 8.09 -1.39
CA ARG A 37 -5.61 7.75 -1.34
C ARG A 37 -5.47 6.28 -1.00
N VAL A 38 -5.04 5.48 -1.98
CA VAL A 38 -4.73 4.06 -1.74
C VAL A 38 -3.29 3.95 -1.23
N ILE A 39 -3.10 3.21 -0.14
CA ILE A 39 -1.79 2.95 0.45
C ILE A 39 -1.55 1.45 0.39
N ILE A 40 -0.43 1.04 -0.21
CA ILE A 40 -0.02 -0.36 -0.22
C ILE A 40 0.86 -0.61 0.99
N VAL A 41 0.54 -1.65 1.77
CA VAL A 41 1.33 -2.06 2.92
C VAL A 41 2.01 -3.39 2.59
N THR A 42 3.31 -3.50 2.87
CA THR A 42 4.10 -4.70 2.64
C THR A 42 5.18 -4.88 3.72
N LEU A 43 5.98 -5.94 3.63
CA LEU A 43 7.15 -6.18 4.47
C LEU A 43 8.43 -6.02 3.63
N ALA A 44 9.57 -5.74 4.29
CA ALA A 44 10.88 -5.68 3.62
C ALA A 44 11.45 -7.09 3.33
N GLU A 45 10.66 -7.90 2.61
CA GLU A 45 10.97 -9.27 2.21
C GLU A 45 10.69 -9.44 0.72
N THR A 46 11.45 -10.33 0.05
CA THR A 46 11.40 -10.45 -1.42
C THR A 46 10.00 -10.77 -1.94
N THR A 47 9.32 -11.77 -1.37
CA THR A 47 8.00 -12.18 -1.85
C THR A 47 6.94 -11.10 -1.59
N PRO A 48 6.80 -10.53 -0.36
CA PRO A 48 5.87 -9.43 -0.11
C PRO A 48 6.10 -8.20 -1.00
N VAL A 49 7.35 -7.83 -1.30
CA VAL A 49 7.64 -6.72 -2.22
C VAL A 49 7.16 -7.04 -3.64
N LEU A 50 7.40 -8.25 -4.14
CA LEU A 50 6.94 -8.67 -5.47
C LEU A 50 5.41 -8.74 -5.56
N GLU A 51 4.75 -9.26 -4.52
CA GLU A 51 3.29 -9.31 -4.44
C GLU A 51 2.68 -7.90 -4.40
N ALA A 52 3.26 -6.99 -3.61
CA ALA A 52 2.85 -5.60 -3.54
C ALA A 52 3.05 -4.88 -4.89
N ALA A 53 4.13 -5.18 -5.60
CA ALA A 53 4.38 -4.63 -6.94
C ALA A 53 3.35 -5.15 -7.95
N GLY A 54 2.99 -6.43 -7.89
CA GLY A 54 1.89 -7.02 -8.67
C GLY A 54 0.55 -6.34 -8.36
N LEU A 55 0.21 -6.18 -7.08
CA LEU A 55 -1.00 -5.48 -6.65
C LEU A 55 -1.05 -4.03 -7.16
N GLN A 56 0.09 -3.31 -7.13
CA GLN A 56 0.17 -1.97 -7.72
C GLN A 56 -0.15 -1.98 -9.22
N GLN A 57 0.38 -2.94 -9.98
CA GLN A 57 0.05 -3.07 -11.40
C GLN A 57 -1.43 -3.38 -11.61
N ASP A 58 -2.03 -4.21 -10.77
CA ASP A 58 -3.45 -4.55 -10.83
C ASP A 58 -4.35 -3.33 -10.56
N LEU A 59 -4.00 -2.52 -9.55
CA LEU A 59 -4.67 -1.26 -9.23
C LEU A 59 -4.55 -0.26 -10.38
N ARG A 60 -3.35 -0.12 -10.97
CA ARG A 60 -3.14 0.75 -12.14
C ARG A 60 -3.97 0.32 -13.34
N ARG A 61 -4.10 -0.98 -13.61
CA ARG A 61 -5.00 -1.50 -14.67
C ARG A 61 -6.46 -1.18 -14.38
N ALA A 62 -6.84 -1.05 -13.11
CA ALA A 62 -8.15 -0.60 -12.67
C ALA A 62 -8.31 0.93 -12.66
N GLY A 63 -7.30 1.70 -13.08
CA GLY A 63 -7.32 3.17 -13.06
C GLY A 63 -7.12 3.78 -11.68
N ILE A 64 -6.57 3.03 -10.73
CA ILE A 64 -6.32 3.47 -9.36
C ILE A 64 -4.80 3.57 -9.17
N GLU A 65 -4.28 4.78 -8.97
CA GLU A 65 -2.86 4.99 -8.68
C GLU A 65 -2.62 4.95 -7.16
N PRO A 66 -1.76 4.05 -6.65
CA PRO A 66 -1.37 4.07 -5.25
C PRO A 66 -0.71 5.41 -4.89
N TRP A 67 -1.17 6.01 -3.80
CA TRP A 67 -0.66 7.30 -3.33
C TRP A 67 0.68 7.16 -2.57
N ALA A 68 0.84 6.06 -1.83
CA ALA A 68 2.05 5.76 -1.06
C ALA A 68 2.21 4.26 -0.79
N TRP A 69 3.41 3.89 -0.35
CA TRP A 69 3.73 2.57 0.20
C TRP A 69 4.12 2.70 1.68
N VAL A 70 3.78 1.67 2.46
CA VAL A 70 4.25 1.48 3.84
C VAL A 70 5.00 0.16 3.88
N ILE A 71 6.28 0.23 4.23
CA ILE A 71 7.08 -0.95 4.54
C ILE A 71 6.99 -1.17 6.04
N ASN A 72 6.23 -2.19 6.43
CA ASN A 72 5.91 -2.49 7.82
C ASN A 72 6.93 -3.43 8.47
N ASN A 73 7.02 -3.41 9.80
CA ASN A 73 7.82 -4.32 10.62
C ASN A 73 9.31 -4.38 10.23
N SER A 74 9.92 -3.25 9.91
CA SER A 74 11.33 -3.21 9.51
C SER A 74 12.28 -3.34 10.69
N LEU A 75 13.18 -4.33 10.65
CA LEU A 75 14.31 -4.42 11.57
C LEU A 75 15.32 -3.29 11.32
N ALA A 76 15.48 -2.84 10.07
CA ALA A 76 16.35 -1.70 9.77
C ALA A 76 15.87 -0.42 10.47
N ALA A 77 14.56 -0.15 10.46
CA ALA A 77 13.97 0.97 11.20
C ALA A 77 14.04 0.80 12.74
N ALA A 78 13.96 -0.43 13.23
CA ALA A 78 14.04 -0.73 14.67
C ALA A 78 15.44 -0.51 15.28
N LYS A 79 16.48 -0.31 14.45
CA LYS A 79 17.88 -0.05 14.88
C LYS A 79 18.37 -1.01 15.99
N PRO A 80 18.29 -2.34 15.79
CA PRO A 80 18.65 -3.30 16.81
C PRO A 80 20.15 -3.26 17.13
N SER A 81 20.49 -3.60 18.37
CA SER A 81 21.89 -3.73 18.82
C SER A 81 22.43 -5.17 18.74
N SER A 82 21.55 -6.18 18.69
CA SER A 82 21.95 -7.58 18.58
C SER A 82 22.67 -7.85 17.25
N PRO A 83 23.90 -8.43 17.25
CA PRO A 83 24.63 -8.70 16.01
C PRO A 83 23.86 -9.53 14.98
N PHE A 84 23.03 -10.46 15.46
CA PHE A 84 22.16 -11.27 14.61
C PHE A 84 21.08 -10.43 13.93
N LEU A 85 20.39 -9.57 14.69
CA LEU A 85 19.33 -8.72 14.17
C LEU A 85 19.87 -7.61 13.27
N VAL A 86 21.07 -7.07 13.55
CA VAL A 86 21.78 -6.15 12.64
C VAL A 86 22.06 -6.84 11.29
N THR A 87 22.48 -8.10 11.32
CA THR A 87 22.72 -8.86 10.08
C THR A 87 21.43 -9.10 9.30
N ARG A 88 20.30 -9.35 10.00
CA ARG A 88 18.98 -9.48 9.40
C ARG A 88 18.48 -8.16 8.80
N ALA A 89 18.57 -7.06 9.54
CA ALA A 89 18.19 -5.72 9.11
C ALA A 89 18.90 -5.31 7.80
N ARG A 90 20.19 -5.66 7.65
CA ARG A 90 20.94 -5.37 6.41
C ARG A 90 20.35 -6.03 5.15
N ARG A 91 19.61 -7.12 5.29
CA ARG A 91 18.95 -7.80 4.16
C ARG A 91 17.70 -7.06 3.68
N GLU A 92 17.14 -6.19 4.51
CA GLU A 92 15.99 -5.35 4.16
C GLU A 92 16.42 -4.17 3.26
N LEU A 93 17.65 -3.66 3.42
CA LEU A 93 18.10 -2.42 2.77
C LEU A 93 17.94 -2.43 1.25
N PRO A 94 18.38 -3.46 0.50
CA PRO A 94 18.20 -3.47 -0.96
C PRO A 94 16.73 -3.46 -1.37
N LEU A 95 15.86 -4.11 -0.59
CA LEU A 95 14.43 -4.16 -0.86
C LEU A 95 13.75 -2.81 -0.56
N ILE A 96 14.15 -2.15 0.53
CA ILE A 96 13.70 -0.81 0.87
C ILE A 96 14.13 0.18 -0.23
N ASP A 97 15.38 0.09 -0.68
CA ASP A 97 15.93 0.91 -1.77
C ASP A 97 15.20 0.64 -3.10
N ASP A 98 14.88 -0.61 -3.40
CA ASP A 98 14.11 -0.97 -4.59
C ASP A 98 12.70 -0.35 -4.58
N VAL A 99 12.01 -0.39 -3.43
CA VAL A 99 10.69 0.24 -3.28
C VAL A 99 10.79 1.76 -3.44
N ALA A 100 11.78 2.38 -2.82
CA ALA A 100 12.02 3.83 -2.91
C ALA A 100 12.43 4.29 -4.31
N GLY A 101 13.21 3.48 -5.03
CA GLY A 101 13.73 3.80 -6.35
C GLY A 101 12.74 3.52 -7.49
N HIS A 102 11.91 2.49 -7.36
CA HIS A 102 11.14 1.97 -8.50
C HIS A 102 9.63 1.93 -8.30
N TYR A 103 9.14 1.75 -7.06
CA TYR A 103 7.72 1.45 -6.84
C TYR A 103 6.91 2.62 -6.28
N ALA A 104 7.49 3.49 -5.45
CA ALA A 104 6.74 4.48 -4.71
C ALA A 104 7.40 5.87 -4.69
N GLN A 105 6.59 6.91 -4.89
CA GLN A 105 7.03 8.31 -4.69
C GLN A 105 6.98 8.72 -3.20
N ARG A 106 6.13 8.05 -2.42
CA ARG A 106 5.94 8.30 -0.99
C ARG A 106 6.08 6.98 -0.26
N ILE A 107 6.98 6.95 0.72
CA ILE A 107 7.23 5.79 1.56
C ILE A 107 7.15 6.20 3.01
N ALA A 108 6.52 5.34 3.81
CA ALA A 108 6.75 5.27 5.23
C ALA A 108 7.40 3.92 5.58
N LEU A 109 8.27 3.93 6.57
CA LEU A 109 8.93 2.75 7.10
C LEU A 109 8.61 2.69 8.59
N THR A 110 7.92 1.63 9.04
CA THR A 110 7.58 1.46 10.45
C THR A 110 8.51 0.40 11.08
N PRO A 111 9.00 0.64 12.31
CA PRO A 111 9.89 -0.30 12.98
C PRO A 111 9.15 -1.57 13.41
N LEU A 112 9.89 -2.68 13.47
CA LEU A 112 9.45 -3.82 14.27
C LEU A 112 9.44 -3.41 15.75
N LEU A 113 8.26 -3.41 16.38
CA LEU A 113 8.11 -3.15 17.81
C LEU A 113 8.41 -4.40 18.63
N LYS A 114 8.83 -4.18 19.89
CA LYS A 114 9.08 -5.26 20.85
C LYS A 114 7.80 -5.94 21.29
N ASP A 115 6.78 -5.13 21.55
CA ASP A 115 5.46 -5.54 22.02
C ASP A 115 4.44 -5.24 20.90
N ASP A 116 3.37 -6.04 20.84
CA ASP A 116 2.32 -5.82 19.84
C ASP A 116 1.68 -4.43 20.05
N PRO A 117 1.39 -3.67 18.97
CA PRO A 117 0.86 -2.30 19.03
C PRO A 117 -0.63 -2.27 19.43
N VAL A 118 -0.93 -2.75 20.64
CA VAL A 118 -2.28 -2.82 21.21
C VAL A 118 -2.50 -1.64 22.13
N GLY A 119 -3.57 -0.88 21.87
CA GLY A 119 -3.86 0.36 22.60
C GLY A 119 -3.25 1.59 21.94
N VAL A 120 -3.74 2.77 22.30
CA VAL A 120 -3.38 4.03 21.63
C VAL A 120 -1.92 4.40 21.81
N ASP A 121 -1.34 4.07 22.96
CA ASP A 121 0.04 4.44 23.29
C ASP A 121 1.04 3.66 22.42
N LEU A 122 0.92 2.33 22.39
CA LEU A 122 1.79 1.48 21.56
C LEU A 122 1.52 1.63 20.05
N LEU A 123 0.29 1.99 19.66
CA LEU A 123 -0.02 2.32 18.27
C LEU A 123 0.66 3.63 17.84
N ALA A 124 0.75 4.62 18.74
CA ALA A 124 1.42 5.88 18.45
C ALA A 124 2.94 5.67 18.23
N GLU A 125 3.56 4.75 18.96
CA GLU A 125 4.97 4.40 18.76
C GLU A 125 5.29 3.86 17.36
N MET A 126 4.31 3.25 16.66
CA MET A 126 4.51 2.80 15.27
C MET A 126 4.71 3.97 14.30
N ALA A 127 4.14 5.13 14.59
CA ALA A 127 4.15 6.30 13.70
C ALA A 127 5.46 7.10 13.77
N GLY A 128 6.29 6.86 14.80
CA GLY A 128 7.54 7.59 15.07
C GLY A 128 7.34 8.82 15.95
#